data_AF-A0A2N9MTA5-F1
#
_entry.id   AF-A0A2N9MTA5-F1
#
_cell.length_a   1.000
_cell.length_b   1.000
_cell.length_c   1.000
_cell.angle_alpha   90.00
_cell.angle_beta   90.00
_cell.angle_gamma   90.00
#
_symmetry.space_group_name_H-M   'P 1'
#
loop_
_entity.id
_entity.type
_entity.pdbx_description
1 polymer ?
#
loop_
_entity_poly.entity_id
_entity_poly.type
_entity_poly.pdbx_seq_one_letter_code
_entity_poly.pdbx_strand_id
1 'polypeptide(L)'
;MISGDYSAKNPGGVTFSQAHGATYADIDGDGVPDFIVGKRYWSHQDDYYDPDPYGPPVLYWYRTVRNPKAPGGAEFVPELIHNRSGAGSEILAVDLNGDGAVDIVTATDRGLFIFWGKPHAGTAKKAPERK
;
A
#
# COMPACT_ATOMS: atom_id res chain seq x y z
N MET A 1 14.00 -3.88 9.63
CA MET A 1 13.90 -2.70 8.74
C MET A 1 13.04 -3.10 7.55
N ILE A 2 12.07 -2.26 7.16
CA ILE A 2 11.11 -2.56 6.08
C ILE A 2 11.77 -2.41 4.71
N SER A 3 12.47 -1.30 4.49
CA SER A 3 13.27 -1.03 3.31
C SER A 3 14.40 -0.05 3.65
N GLY A 4 15.43 0.01 2.82
CA GLY A 4 16.63 0.84 2.96
C GLY A 4 17.16 1.22 1.58
N ASP A 5 18.47 1.44 1.44
CA ASP A 5 19.07 1.54 0.10
C ASP A 5 19.06 0.18 -0.63
N TYR A 6 19.46 0.16 -1.91
CA TYR A 6 19.47 -1.06 -2.72
C TYR A 6 20.50 -2.11 -2.28
N SER A 7 21.41 -1.78 -1.37
CA SER A 7 22.34 -2.74 -0.76
C SER A 7 21.77 -3.38 0.51
N ALA A 8 20.76 -2.77 1.12
CA ALA A 8 20.15 -3.24 2.35
C ALA A 8 19.33 -4.50 2.13
N LYS A 9 19.65 -5.56 2.89
CA LYS A 9 18.79 -6.74 2.98
C LYS A 9 17.52 -6.40 3.75
N ASN A 10 16.38 -6.73 3.18
CA ASN A 10 15.07 -6.51 3.79
C ASN A 10 14.12 -7.69 3.51
N PRO A 11 13.08 -7.89 4.34
CA PRO A 11 12.06 -8.90 4.09
C PRO A 11 11.45 -8.74 2.70
N GLY A 12 11.46 -9.82 1.90
CA GLY A 12 10.93 -9.83 0.54
C GLY A 12 11.81 -9.18 -0.54
N GLY A 13 12.95 -8.57 -0.18
CA GLY A 13 13.87 -7.98 -1.16
C GLY A 13 13.25 -6.81 -1.95
N VAL A 14 12.35 -6.06 -1.32
CA VAL A 14 11.62 -4.94 -1.93
C VAL A 14 12.27 -3.61 -1.53
N THR A 15 12.88 -2.97 -2.53
CA THR A 15 13.42 -1.62 -2.41
C THR A 15 13.07 -0.82 -3.66
N PHE A 16 12.54 0.38 -3.46
CA PHE A 16 12.28 1.34 -4.52
C PHE A 16 12.53 2.76 -4.02
N SER A 17 13.01 3.63 -4.91
CA SER A 17 13.14 5.06 -4.61
C SER A 17 11.79 5.77 -4.70
N GLN A 18 11.75 7.00 -4.19
CA GLN A 18 10.63 7.93 -4.42
C GLN A 18 9.29 7.44 -3.85
N ALA A 19 9.30 6.81 -2.68
CA ALA A 19 8.09 6.63 -1.88
C ALA A 19 7.48 8.00 -1.54
N HIS A 20 6.19 8.22 -1.84
CA HIS A 20 5.55 9.54 -1.74
C HIS A 20 4.24 9.51 -0.97
N GLY A 21 3.27 8.71 -1.44
CA GLY A 21 2.03 8.49 -0.72
C GLY A 21 2.19 7.31 0.23
N ALA A 22 1.71 7.48 1.46
CA ALA A 22 1.64 6.42 2.45
C ALA A 22 0.40 6.58 3.34
N THR A 23 -0.12 5.46 3.82
CA THR A 23 -1.21 5.41 4.81
C THR A 23 -1.15 4.07 5.57
N TYR A 24 -2.11 3.83 6.45
CA TYR A 24 -2.25 2.55 7.14
C TYR A 24 -3.73 2.14 7.24
N ALA A 25 -4.00 0.85 7.17
CA ALA A 25 -5.32 0.27 7.38
C ALA A 25 -5.19 -1.23 7.68
N ASP A 26 -6.19 -1.81 8.34
CA ASP A 26 -6.31 -3.26 8.54
C ASP A 26 -6.86 -3.89 7.24
N ILE A 27 -5.97 -4.28 6.33
CA ILE A 27 -6.34 -4.68 4.96
C ILE A 27 -6.76 -6.16 4.94
N ASP A 28 -6.18 -7.03 5.78
CA ASP A 28 -6.58 -8.44 5.93
C ASP A 28 -7.59 -8.71 7.05
N GLY A 29 -8.05 -7.68 7.75
CA GLY A 29 -9.11 -7.80 8.75
C GLY A 29 -8.68 -8.56 10.00
N ASP A 30 -7.39 -8.68 10.28
CA ASP A 30 -6.86 -9.38 11.46
C ASP A 30 -6.87 -8.50 12.73
N GLY A 31 -7.27 -7.24 12.61
CA GLY A 31 -7.31 -6.25 13.68
C GLY A 31 -5.98 -5.50 13.89
N VAL A 32 -4.96 -5.77 13.07
CA VAL A 32 -3.65 -5.11 13.11
C VAL A 32 -3.50 -4.22 11.87
N PRO A 33 -3.28 -2.90 12.04
CA PRO A 33 -3.05 -2.05 10.88
C PRO A 33 -1.78 -2.42 10.10
N ASP A 34 -1.93 -2.50 8.78
CA ASP A 34 -0.86 -2.67 7.81
C ASP A 34 -0.38 -1.33 7.25
N PHE A 35 0.83 -1.31 6.70
CA PHE A 35 1.42 -0.10 6.14
C PHE A 35 1.34 -0.09 4.61
N ILE A 36 0.75 0.94 4.02
CA ILE A 36 0.54 1.05 2.57
C ILE A 36 1.42 2.19 2.06
N VAL A 37 2.19 1.95 1.01
CA VAL A 37 3.10 2.94 0.44
C VAL A 37 3.34 2.67 -1.04
N GLY A 38 3.54 3.72 -1.82
CA GLY A 38 3.87 3.57 -3.23
C GLY A 38 4.90 4.56 -3.75
N LYS A 39 5.53 4.17 -4.86
CA LYS A 39 6.39 5.03 -5.65
C LYS A 39 5.55 5.97 -6.51
N ARG A 40 5.91 7.24 -6.53
CA ARG A 40 5.36 8.20 -7.50
C ARG A 40 6.23 8.23 -8.76
N TYR A 41 5.58 8.11 -9.91
CA TYR A 41 6.26 8.36 -11.18
C TYR A 41 6.38 9.85 -11.41
N TRP A 42 7.52 10.29 -11.95
CA TRP A 42 7.83 11.72 -12.10
C TRP A 42 7.55 12.48 -10.81
N SER A 43 8.26 12.08 -9.76
CA SER A 43 7.98 12.50 -8.38
C SER A 43 8.02 14.02 -8.22
N HIS A 44 9.03 14.66 -8.78
CA HIS A 44 9.18 16.11 -8.77
C HIS A 44 9.07 16.76 -10.16
N GLN A 45 9.28 16.01 -11.25
CA GLN A 45 9.01 16.42 -12.64
C GLN A 45 9.34 15.29 -13.64
N ASP A 46 9.01 15.49 -14.92
CA ASP A 46 9.50 14.66 -16.03
C ASP A 46 10.95 15.05 -16.36
N ASP A 47 11.87 14.61 -15.51
CA ASP A 47 13.30 14.85 -15.64
C ASP A 47 14.14 13.62 -15.21
N TYR A 48 15.47 13.77 -15.22
CA TYR A 48 16.42 12.74 -14.78
C TYR A 48 17.14 13.11 -13.46
N TYR A 49 16.65 14.11 -12.72
CA TYR A 49 17.23 14.51 -11.43
C TYR A 49 16.76 13.62 -10.29
N ASP A 50 15.51 13.16 -10.34
CA ASP A 50 14.99 12.20 -9.37
C ASP A 50 15.67 10.83 -9.52
N PRO A 51 15.92 10.10 -8.43
CA PRO A 51 16.44 8.74 -8.52
C PRO A 51 15.37 7.81 -9.11
N ASP A 52 15.69 7.18 -10.24
CA ASP A 52 14.82 6.24 -10.95
C ASP A 52 13.42 6.84 -11.27
N PRO A 53 13.33 7.98 -11.97
CA PRO A 53 12.06 8.68 -12.19
C PRO A 53 11.10 7.88 -13.09
N TYR A 54 11.67 7.03 -13.94
CA TYR A 54 10.96 6.19 -14.91
C TYR A 54 10.79 4.74 -14.44
N GLY A 55 11.23 4.41 -13.22
CA GLY A 55 11.06 3.09 -12.64
C GLY A 55 9.59 2.72 -12.42
N PRO A 56 9.29 1.42 -12.24
CA PRO A 56 7.92 0.96 -12.05
C PRO A 56 7.24 1.66 -10.86
N PRO A 57 6.11 2.36 -11.07
CA PRO A 57 5.34 3.01 -10.01
C PRO A 57 4.60 1.95 -9.19
N VAL A 58 5.31 1.31 -8.28
CA VAL A 58 4.76 0.24 -7.45
C VAL A 58 3.89 0.81 -6.33
N LEU A 59 2.86 0.06 -5.99
CA LEU A 59 2.02 0.24 -4.81
C LEU A 59 2.09 -1.06 -4.01
N TYR A 60 2.55 -0.96 -2.77
CA TYR A 60 2.69 -2.08 -1.84
C TYR A 60 1.85 -1.81 -0.60
N TRP A 61 1.38 -2.90 0.00
CA TRP A 61 1.09 -2.93 1.43
C TRP A 61 2.07 -3.90 2.09
N TYR A 62 2.47 -3.55 3.29
CA TYR A 62 3.36 -4.31 4.14
C TYR A 62 2.51 -4.85 5.28
N ARG A 63 2.16 -6.13 5.17
CA ARG A 63 1.32 -6.82 6.13
C ARG A 63 2.05 -6.95 7.47
N THR A 64 1.44 -6.46 8.54
CA THR A 64 2.05 -6.41 9.87
C THR A 64 1.78 -7.70 10.63
N VAL A 65 2.76 -8.60 10.68
CA VAL A 65 2.66 -9.86 11.44
C VAL A 65 3.25 -9.67 12.83
N ARG A 66 2.44 -9.86 13.88
CA ARG A 66 2.93 -9.84 15.26
C ARG A 66 3.87 -11.02 15.50
N ASN A 67 5.12 -10.73 15.84
CA ASN A 67 6.13 -11.74 16.17
C ASN A 67 6.96 -11.28 17.37
N PRO A 68 6.71 -11.82 18.58
CA PRO A 68 7.46 -11.46 19.79
C PRO A 68 8.98 -11.72 19.71
N LYS A 69 9.43 -12.55 18.77
CA LYS A 69 10.85 -12.85 18.55
C LYS A 69 11.53 -11.87 17.60
N ALA A 70 10.77 -11.10 16.83
CA ALA A 70 11.31 -10.11 15.91
C ALA A 70 11.68 -8.82 16.68
N PRO A 71 12.74 -8.09 16.26
CA PRO A 71 13.04 -6.78 16.81
C PRO A 71 11.83 -5.84 16.70
N GLY A 72 11.37 -5.28 17.82
CA GLY A 72 10.17 -4.44 17.87
C GLY A 72 8.84 -5.22 17.90
N GLY A 73 8.87 -6.55 17.95
CA GLY A 73 7.68 -7.38 18.15
C GLY A 73 6.80 -7.58 16.90
N ALA A 74 7.27 -7.18 15.72
CA ALA A 74 6.54 -7.32 14.47
C ALA A 74 7.47 -7.58 13.27
N GLU A 75 6.91 -8.25 12.27
CA GLU A 75 7.48 -8.42 10.94
C GLU A 75 6.57 -7.75 9.92
N PHE A 76 7.16 -7.27 8.82
CA PHE A 76 6.44 -6.62 7.74
C PHE A 76 6.64 -7.43 6.47
N VAL A 77 5.58 -8.05 5.97
CA VAL A 77 5.62 -8.90 4.77
C VAL A 77 5.13 -8.06 3.59
N PRO A 78 5.99 -7.77 2.59
CA PRO A 78 5.58 -6.97 1.44
C PRO A 78 4.64 -7.75 0.53
N GLU A 79 3.56 -7.10 0.13
CA GLU A 79 2.55 -7.62 -0.78
C GLU A 79 2.33 -6.57 -1.88
N LEU A 80 2.60 -6.95 -3.13
CA LEU A 80 2.45 -6.03 -4.27
C LEU A 80 0.96 -5.90 -4.63
N ILE A 81 0.43 -4.68 -4.52
CA ILE A 81 -0.95 -4.38 -4.94
C ILE A 81 -0.97 -4.21 -6.46
N HIS A 82 -0.07 -3.36 -6.97
CA HIS A 82 -0.01 -3.04 -8.39
C HIS A 82 1.33 -2.41 -8.78
N ASN A 83 1.82 -2.64 -10.00
CA ASN A 83 3.14 -2.18 -10.45
C ASN A 83 3.10 -1.09 -11.54
N ARG A 84 1.91 -0.52 -11.80
CA ARG A 84 1.73 0.54 -12.81
C ARG A 84 0.94 1.76 -12.34
N SER A 85 0.31 1.72 -11.16
CA SER A 85 -0.50 2.83 -10.65
C SER A 85 0.34 3.82 -9.88
N GLY A 86 1.17 3.31 -8.96
CA GLY A 86 1.95 4.09 -8.00
C GLY A 86 1.10 4.75 -6.93
N ALA A 87 1.71 5.72 -6.28
CA ALA A 87 1.06 6.64 -5.37
C ALA A 87 1.24 8.09 -5.83
N GLY A 88 0.27 8.94 -5.50
CA GLY A 88 0.40 10.39 -5.63
C GLY A 88 0.97 11.00 -4.35
N SER A 89 0.43 12.15 -3.96
CA SER A 89 0.74 12.76 -2.66
C SER A 89 -0.01 12.11 -1.49
N GLU A 90 -1.09 11.37 -1.77
CA GLU A 90 -1.94 10.73 -0.76
C GLU A 90 -2.39 9.35 -1.25
N ILE A 91 -2.65 8.46 -0.29
CA ILE A 91 -3.32 7.17 -0.48
C ILE A 91 -4.49 7.16 0.49
N LEU A 92 -5.70 6.91 -0.02
CA LEU A 92 -6.88 6.71 0.81
C LEU A 92 -7.11 5.21 0.98
N ALA A 93 -7.29 4.77 2.23
CA ALA A 93 -7.66 3.41 2.57
C ALA A 93 -8.97 3.44 3.37
N VAL A 94 -10.06 2.99 2.76
CA VAL A 94 -11.42 3.05 3.35
C VAL A 94 -12.33 2.02 2.70
N ASP A 95 -13.32 1.52 3.42
CA ASP A 95 -14.45 0.77 2.84
C ASP A 95 -15.34 1.73 2.03
N LEU A 96 -15.11 1.80 0.72
CA LEU A 96 -15.75 2.78 -0.16
C LEU A 96 -17.15 2.34 -0.59
N ASN A 97 -17.39 1.03 -0.68
CA ASN A 97 -18.65 0.45 -1.15
C ASN A 97 -19.57 -0.08 -0.02
N GLY A 98 -19.09 -0.10 1.23
CA GLY A 98 -19.83 -0.56 2.40
C GLY A 98 -19.88 -2.08 2.57
N ASP A 99 -18.99 -2.85 1.93
CA ASP A 99 -18.96 -4.32 1.99
C ASP A 99 -18.15 -4.87 3.18
N GLY A 100 -17.52 -3.98 3.94
CA GLY A 100 -16.70 -4.32 5.11
C GLY A 100 -15.23 -4.63 4.79
N ALA A 101 -14.81 -4.57 3.53
CA ALA A 101 -13.41 -4.65 3.14
C ALA A 101 -12.80 -3.25 3.01
N VAL A 102 -11.50 -3.13 3.28
CA VAL A 102 -10.79 -1.88 3.00
C VAL A 102 -10.44 -1.83 1.51
N ASP A 103 -10.85 -0.75 0.85
CA ASP A 103 -10.44 -0.42 -0.51
C ASP A 103 -9.28 0.58 -0.48
N ILE A 104 -8.43 0.54 -1.51
CA ILE A 104 -7.31 1.46 -1.65
C ILE A 104 -7.54 2.35 -2.87
N VAL A 105 -7.43 3.66 -2.68
CA VAL A 105 -7.58 4.66 -3.74
C VAL A 105 -6.28 5.43 -3.90
N THR A 106 -5.78 5.50 -5.14
CA THR A 106 -4.62 6.32 -5.48
C THR A 106 -4.95 7.26 -6.63
N ALA A 107 -4.61 8.55 -6.45
CA ALA A 107 -4.66 9.55 -7.51
C ALA A 107 -3.23 9.89 -7.92
N THR A 108 -2.87 9.60 -9.16
CA THR A 108 -1.50 9.75 -9.67
C THR A 108 -1.47 10.49 -11.00
N ASP A 109 -0.29 10.76 -11.51
CA ASP A 109 -0.07 11.25 -12.88
C ASP A 109 -0.63 10.32 -13.96
N ARG A 110 -0.84 9.04 -13.62
CA ARG A 110 -1.46 8.02 -14.48
C ARG A 110 -2.98 7.90 -14.33
N GLY A 111 -3.60 8.69 -13.46
CA GLY A 111 -5.04 8.71 -13.24
C GLY A 111 -5.48 8.31 -11.83
N LEU A 112 -6.77 8.04 -11.68
CA LEU A 112 -7.39 7.60 -10.42
C LEU A 112 -7.62 6.08 -10.47
N PHE A 113 -7.11 5.37 -9.48
CA PHE A 113 -7.26 3.92 -9.35
C PHE A 113 -7.99 3.59 -8.05
N ILE A 114 -8.90 2.62 -8.12
CA ILE A 114 -9.54 1.99 -6.96
C ILE A 114 -9.16 0.51 -7.00
N PHE A 115 -8.60 0.02 -5.90
CA PHE A 115 -8.32 -1.39 -5.65
C PHE A 115 -9.31 -1.89 -4.62
N TRP A 116 -10.29 -2.67 -5.08
CA TRP A 116 -11.34 -3.22 -4.23
C TRP A 116 -10.78 -4.29 -3.30
N GLY A 117 -11.04 -4.13 -2.01
CA GLY A 117 -10.76 -5.11 -0.99
C GLY A 117 -11.60 -6.38 -1.16
N LYS A 118 -11.28 -7.40 -0.38
CA LYS A 118 -12.10 -8.62 -0.28
C LYS A 118 -12.67 -8.70 1.13
N PRO A 119 -14.00 -8.84 1.29
CA PRO A 119 -14.59 -9.01 2.60
C PRO A 119 -14.06 -10.25 3.30
N HIS A 120 -13.73 -10.12 4.59
CA HIS A 120 -13.30 -11.23 5.43
C HIS A 120 -14.52 -11.90 6.06
N ALA A 121 -14.51 -13.24 6.16
CA ALA A 121 -15.62 -13.99 6.73
C ALA A 121 -15.92 -13.49 8.16
N GLY A 122 -17.12 -12.93 8.37
CA GLY A 122 -17.55 -12.35 9.66
C GLY A 122 -17.60 -10.82 9.71
N THR A 123 -17.12 -10.11 8.68
CA THR A 123 -17.11 -8.63 8.62
C THR A 123 -18.18 -8.01 7.73
N ALA A 124 -18.83 -8.82 6.87
CA ALA A 124 -19.84 -8.34 5.93
C ALA A 124 -21.04 -7.70 6.67
N LYS A 125 -21.16 -6.37 6.57
CA LYS A 125 -22.38 -5.68 6.97
C LYS A 125 -23.49 -6.00 5.97
N LYS A 126 -24.73 -6.18 6.46
CA LYS A 126 -25.90 -6.32 5.57
C LYS A 126 -25.98 -5.09 4.67
N ALA A 127 -26.04 -5.33 3.36
CA ALA A 127 -26.26 -4.27 2.39
C ALA A 127 -27.51 -3.46 2.76
N PRO A 128 -27.48 -2.12 2.64
CA PRO A 128 -28.67 -1.31 2.92
C PRO A 128 -29.79 -1.70 1.94
N GLU A 129 -31.01 -1.81 2.47
CA GLU A 129 -32.19 -2.02 1.63
C GLU A 129 -32.32 -0.87 0.64
N ARG A 130 -32.35 -1.20 -0.66
CA ARG A 130 -32.67 -0.23 -1.71
C ARG A 130 -34.13 0.18 -1.51
N LYS A 131 -34.37 1.47 -1.25
CA LYS A 131 -35.70 2.08 -1.32
C LYS A 131 -36.16 2.22 -2.77
#